data_AF-A0A2N2IWR2-F1
#
_entry.id   AF-A0A2N2IWR2-F1
#
_cell.length_a   1.000
_cell.length_b   1.000
_cell.length_c   1.000
_cell.angle_alpha   90.00
_cell.angle_beta   90.00
_cell.angle_gamma   90.00
#
_symmetry.space_group_name_H-M   'P 1'
#
loop_
_entity.id
_entity.type
_entity.pdbx_description
1 polymer ?
#
loop_
_entity_poly.entity_id
_entity_poly.type
_entity_poly.pdbx_seq_one_letter_code
_entity_poly.pdbx_strand_id
1 'polypeptide(L)' 'LAREAVELVNARWGLLMRAGNDKSHLARQVERYADIYMSRVSNLMLHTPYFYLRAPRGSLPHDGR' A
#
# COMPACT_ATOMS: atom_id res chain seq x y z
N LEU A 1 -10.35 17.54 -8.85
CA LEU A 1 -10.30 16.06 -8.97
C LEU A 1 -9.08 15.44 -8.28
N ALA A 2 -7.86 15.49 -8.83
CA ALA A 2 -6.70 14.78 -8.24
C ALA A 2 -6.28 15.30 -6.84
N ARG A 3 -6.32 16.63 -6.62
CA ARG A 3 -6.00 17.23 -5.32
C ARG A 3 -7.05 16.93 -4.25
N GLU A 4 -8.33 17.03 -4.62
CA GLU A 4 -9.46 16.71 -3.74
C GLU A 4 -9.42 15.25 -3.29
N ALA A 5 -9.05 14.33 -4.18
CA ALA A 5 -8.94 12.91 -3.85
C ALA A 5 -7.89 12.61 -2.75
N VAL A 6 -6.83 13.41 -2.68
CA VAL A 6 -5.77 13.29 -1.66
C VAL A 6 -6.22 13.91 -0.34
N GLU A 7 -6.95 15.02 -0.39
CA GLU A 7 -7.43 15.76 0.80
C GLU A 7 -8.64 15.07 1.47
N LEU A 8 -9.32 14.14 0.80
CA LEU A 8 -10.44 13.35 1.34
C LEU A 8 -10.13 12.60 2.65
N VAL A 9 -8.86 12.24 2.89
CA VAL A 9 -8.46 11.48 4.08
C VAL A 9 -7.92 12.38 5.18
N ASN A 10 -7.15 13.41 4.82
CA ASN A 10 -6.65 14.42 5.75
C ASN A 10 -6.30 15.70 4.99
N ALA A 11 -6.95 16.82 5.35
CA ALA A 11 -6.77 18.09 4.65
C ALA A 11 -5.35 18.68 4.75
N ARG A 12 -4.56 18.30 5.77
CA ARG A 12 -3.20 18.83 5.97
C ARG A 12 -2.11 17.93 5.39
N TRP A 13 -2.26 16.62 5.52
CA TRP A 13 -1.20 15.65 5.22
C TRP A 13 -1.55 14.71 4.06
N GLY A 14 -2.81 14.66 3.65
CA GLY A 14 -3.27 13.79 2.59
C GLY A 14 -3.18 12.30 2.94
N LEU A 15 -2.83 11.49 1.94
CA LEU A 15 -2.74 10.03 2.05
C LEU A 15 -1.42 9.58 2.69
N LEU A 16 -1.48 8.69 3.68
CA LEU A 16 -0.29 8.15 4.34
C LEU A 16 0.68 7.42 3.40
N MET A 17 0.16 6.72 2.39
CA MET A 17 0.96 5.88 1.49
C MET A 17 1.44 6.60 0.22
N ARG A 18 1.07 7.86 0.01
CA ARG A 18 1.41 8.63 -1.19
C ARG A 18 2.01 9.99 -0.86
N ALA A 19 2.97 10.41 -1.67
CA ALA A 19 3.52 11.76 -1.67
C ALA A 19 3.37 12.32 -3.09
N GLY A 20 2.21 12.92 -3.37
CA GLY A 20 1.83 13.25 -4.75
C GLY A 20 1.69 11.99 -5.61
N ASN A 21 2.38 11.95 -6.75
CA ASN A 21 2.37 10.79 -7.65
C ASN A 21 3.23 9.61 -7.15
N ASP A 22 4.13 9.86 -6.19
CA ASP A 22 5.07 8.86 -5.68
C ASP A 22 4.59 8.16 -4.42
N LYS A 23 5.30 7.09 -4.04
CA LYS A 23 5.18 6.47 -2.72
C LYS A 23 5.70 7.44 -1.65
N SER A 24 5.01 7.53 -0.52
CA SER A 24 5.52 8.28 0.64
C SER A 24 6.76 7.61 1.24
N HIS A 25 7.46 8.31 2.14
CA HIS A 25 8.56 7.70 2.89
C HIS A 25 8.06 6.51 3.74
N LEU A 26 6.90 6.66 4.39
CA LEU A 26 6.26 5.60 5.17
C LEU A 26 5.94 4.38 4.29
N ALA A 27 5.38 4.59 3.09
CA ALA A 27 5.09 3.49 2.18
C ALA A 27 6.35 2.69 1.81
N ARG A 28 7.47 3.38 1.54
CA ARG A 28 8.75 2.72 1.29
C ARG A 28 9.27 1.93 2.49
N GLN A 29 9.04 2.43 3.72
CA GLN A 29 9.41 1.71 4.93
C GLN A 29 8.56 0.45 5.10
N VAL A 30 7.23 0.55 4.93
CA VAL A 30 6.32 -0.61 5.00
C VAL A 30 6.72 -1.67 3.97
N GLU A 31 6.94 -1.28 2.71
CA GLU A 31 7.37 -2.21 1.66
C GLU A 31 8.72 -2.87 1.93
N ARG A 32 9.64 -2.17 2.59
CA ARG A 32 10.97 -2.70 2.90
C ARG A 32 10.98 -3.64 4.10
N TYR A 33 10.17 -3.34 5.11
CA TYR A 33 10.29 -3.99 6.43
C TYR A 33 9.15 -4.94 6.76
N ALA A 34 8.03 -4.90 6.03
CA ALA A 34 6.91 -5.80 6.24
C ALA A 34 6.66 -6.65 4.99
N ASP A 35 6.83 -7.96 5.12
CA ASP A 35 6.50 -8.91 4.04
C ASP A 35 5.00 -8.86 3.69
N ILE A 36 4.15 -8.63 4.69
CA ILE A 36 2.71 -8.42 4.57
C ILE A 36 2.27 -7.31 5.52
N TYR A 37 1.23 -6.56 5.16
CA TYR A 37 0.63 -5.55 6.02
C TYR A 37 -0.90 -5.56 5.90
N MET A 38 -1.57 -5.18 6.99
CA MET A 38 -3.03 -5.09 7.08
C MET A 38 -3.41 -4.14 8.22
N SER A 39 -4.68 -3.74 8.28
CA SER A 39 -5.14 -2.82 9.33
C SER A 39 -5.13 -3.42 10.73
N ARG A 40 -5.34 -4.74 10.87
CA ARG A 40 -5.43 -5.46 12.15
C ARG A 40 -5.03 -6.92 11.98
N VAL A 41 -4.44 -7.52 13.01
CA VAL A 41 -4.06 -8.95 13.05
C VAL A 41 -5.28 -9.86 12.85
N SER A 42 -6.46 -9.46 13.34
CA SER A 42 -7.70 -10.22 13.18
C SER A 42 -8.09 -10.47 11.72
N ASN A 43 -7.57 -9.71 10.75
CA ASN A 43 -7.85 -9.95 9.34
C ASN A 43 -7.23 -11.28 8.84
N LEU A 44 -6.25 -11.84 9.56
CA LEU A 44 -5.73 -13.20 9.29
C LEU A 44 -6.80 -14.27 9.50
N MET A 45 -7.81 -14.03 10.34
CA MET A 45 -8.92 -14.97 10.58
C MET A 45 -9.83 -15.15 9.36
N LEU A 46 -9.73 -14.27 8.36
CA LEU A 46 -10.43 -14.41 7.08
C LEU A 46 -9.78 -15.45 6.17
N HIS A 47 -8.61 -15.97 6.56
CA HIS A 47 -7.81 -16.90 5.78
C HIS A 47 -7.53 -18.15 6.62
N THR A 48 -7.23 -19.26 5.96
CA THR A 48 -6.84 -20.49 6.68
C THR A 48 -5.41 -20.36 7.21
N PRO A 49 -5.04 -21.08 8.29
CA PRO A 49 -3.65 -21.11 8.77
C PRO A 49 -2.63 -21.64 7.76
N TYR A 50 -3.08 -22.27 6.66
CA TYR A 50 -2.24 -22.81 5.59
C TYR A 50 -2.22 -21.91 4.34
N PHE A 51 -2.80 -20.71 4.41
CA PHE A 51 -2.92 -19.82 3.27
C PHE A 51 -1.54 -19.32 2.80
N TYR A 52 -1.26 -19.48 1.50
CA TYR A 52 -0.02 -19.05 0.89
C TYR A 52 -0.14 -17.62 0.34
N LEU A 53 0.48 -16.67 1.03
CA LEU A 53 0.49 -15.25 0.67
C LEU A 53 1.55 -15.00 -0.41
N ARG A 54 1.11 -14.56 -1.59
CA ARG A 54 2.01 -14.24 -2.72
C ARG A 54 1.78 -12.82 -3.19
N ALA A 55 2.84 -12.02 -3.18
CA ALA A 55 2.80 -10.68 -3.73
C ALA A 55 2.57 -10.70 -5.26
N PRO A 56 1.79 -9.76 -5.81
CA PRO A 56 1.74 -9.55 -7.26
C PRO A 56 3.13 -9.11 -7.76
N ARG A 57 3.42 -9.41 -9.02
CA ARG A 57 4.66 -8.90 -9.65
C ARG A 57 4.54 -7.38 -9.79
N GLY A 58 5.58 -6.67 -9.35
CA GLY A 58 5.72 -5.25 -9.66
C GLY A 58 5.93 -5.08 -11.16
N SER A 59 5.41 -3.98 -11.71
CA SER A 59 5.72 -3.56 -13.07
C SER A 59 6.84 -2.53 -13.06
N LEU A 60 7.75 -2.66 -14.02
CA LEU A 60 8.70 -1.62 -14.38
C LEU A 60 8.11 -0.76 -15.50
N PRO A 61 8.52 0.52 -15.62
CA PRO A 61 7.96 1.42 -16.64
C PRO A 61 8.11 0.94 -18.10
N HIS A 62 9.03 0.02 -18.36
CA HIS A 62 9.31 -0.54 -19.69
C HIS A 62 8.81 -1.98 -19.86
N ASP A 63 8.10 -2.54 -18.88
CA ASP A 63 7.49 -3.85 -19.06
C ASP A 63 6.41 -3.75 -20.14
N GLY A 64 6.49 -4.64 -21.14
CA GLY A 64 5.44 -4.82 -22.14
C GLY A 64 4.18 -5.36 -21.50
N ARG A 65 3.01 -4.90 -21.97
CA ARG A 65 1.70 -5.39 -21.52
C ARG A 65 1.56 -6.90 -21.68
#